data_AF-A0A1S8TBS0-F1
#
_entry.id   AF-A0A1S8TBS0-F1
#
_cell.length_a   1.000
_cell.length_b   1.000
_cell.length_c   1.000
_cell.angle_alpha   90.00
_cell.angle_beta   90.00
_cell.angle_gamma   90.00
#
_symmetry.space_group_name_H-M   'P 1'
#
loop_
_entity.id
_entity.type
_entity.pdbx_description
1 polymer ?
#
loop_
_entity_poly.entity_id
_entity_poly.type
_entity_poly.pdbx_seq_one_letter_code
_entity_poly.pdbx_strand_id
1 'polypeptide(L)'
;MIDKQLTKSNDNMLIRERVFDNMIKGNDELEIMHKVTSKEKKILKKALDGIKGWNFNPIDVVTNGIGDYYFICKVKTIIENLQMKMARIYIKIQKDNKPRLLSIEEIA
;
A
#
# COMPACT_ATOMS: atom_id res chain seq x y z
N MET A 1 6.86 26.03 -19.81
CA MET A 1 6.09 24.76 -19.78
C MET A 1 6.75 23.76 -18.82
N ILE A 2 6.84 24.04 -17.52
CA ILE A 2 7.53 23.15 -16.55
C ILE A 2 6.64 22.77 -15.33
N ASP A 3 5.52 23.47 -15.08
CA ASP A 3 4.92 23.46 -13.74
C ASP A 3 3.80 22.46 -13.44
N LYS A 4 3.34 21.65 -14.40
CA LYS A 4 2.23 20.69 -14.14
C LYS A 4 2.68 19.30 -13.68
N GLN A 5 3.93 18.90 -13.95
CA GLN A 5 4.43 17.58 -13.52
C GLN A 5 5.09 17.64 -12.13
N LEU A 6 5.74 18.76 -11.79
CA LEU A 6 6.39 18.96 -10.49
C LEU A 6 5.38 19.04 -9.33
N THR A 7 4.24 19.69 -9.55
CA THR A 7 3.15 19.87 -8.58
C THR A 7 2.46 18.54 -8.21
N LYS A 8 2.12 17.71 -9.21
CA LYS A 8 1.54 16.37 -8.98
C LYS A 8 2.47 15.41 -8.24
N SER A 9 3.78 15.57 -8.39
CA SER A 9 4.78 14.74 -7.68
C SER A 9 4.82 15.09 -6.19
N ASN A 10 4.72 16.39 -5.85
CA ASN A 10 4.75 16.88 -4.49
C ASN A 10 3.45 16.57 -3.72
N ASP A 11 2.30 16.65 -4.40
CA ASP A 11 1.01 16.27 -3.80
C ASP A 11 0.99 14.77 -3.41
N ASN A 12 1.55 13.90 -4.25
CA ASN A 12 1.68 12.48 -3.94
C ASN A 12 2.62 12.20 -2.75
N MET A 13 3.65 13.03 -2.54
CA MET A 13 4.57 12.92 -1.40
C MET A 13 3.89 13.39 -0.10
N LEU A 14 3.18 14.52 -0.14
CA LEU A 14 2.40 15.05 0.99
C LEU A 14 1.23 14.14 1.40
N ILE A 15 0.57 13.49 0.43
CA ILE A 15 -0.48 12.49 0.71
C ILE A 15 0.14 11.27 1.41
N ARG A 16 1.30 10.80 0.94
CA ARG A 16 2.01 9.68 1.58
C ARG A 16 2.40 10.02 3.02
N GLU A 17 3.03 11.17 3.24
CA GLU A 17 3.41 11.63 4.58
C GLU A 17 2.19 11.73 5.51
N ARG A 18 1.08 12.33 5.07
CA ARG A 18 -0.14 12.41 5.89
C ARG A 18 -0.78 11.05 6.17
N VAL A 19 -0.78 10.13 5.20
CA VAL A 19 -1.28 8.76 5.40
C VAL A 19 -0.42 8.01 6.40
N PHE A 20 0.90 8.20 6.34
CA PHE A 20 1.83 7.60 7.29
C PHE A 20 1.69 8.23 8.69
N ASP A 21 1.63 9.55 8.79
CA ASP A 21 1.44 10.26 10.06
C ASP A 21 0.15 9.83 10.77
N ASN A 22 -0.94 9.60 10.01
CA ASN A 22 -2.20 9.09 10.56
C ASN A 22 -2.15 7.61 10.97
N MET A 23 -1.26 6.80 10.39
CA MET A 23 -1.06 5.41 10.81
C MET A 23 -0.22 5.32 12.08
N ILE A 24 0.76 6.21 12.24
CA ILE A 24 1.73 6.20 13.34
C ILE A 24 1.15 6.88 14.57
N LYS A 25 0.27 7.88 14.40
CA LYS A 25 -0.48 8.53 15.49
C LYS A 25 -1.37 7.50 16.21
N GLY A 26 -0.81 6.82 17.19
CA GLY A 26 -1.47 5.83 18.04
C GLY A 26 -0.81 4.46 18.09
N ASN A 27 0.32 4.23 17.40
CA ASN A 27 0.99 2.93 17.41
C ASN A 27 2.53 3.08 17.32
N ASP A 28 3.18 3.12 18.48
CA ASP A 28 4.62 3.39 18.65
C ASP A 28 5.54 2.30 18.05
N GLU A 29 4.99 1.17 17.62
CA GLU A 29 5.72 0.03 17.06
C GLU A 29 5.76 -0.01 15.53
N LEU A 30 5.13 0.93 14.82
CA LEU A 30 5.13 0.95 13.35
C LEU A 30 6.41 1.59 12.80
N GLU A 31 7.21 0.81 12.07
CA GLU A 31 8.34 1.29 11.29
C GLU A 31 7.90 1.55 9.84
N ILE A 32 8.10 2.80 9.38
CA ILE A 32 7.86 3.15 7.98
C ILE A 32 9.00 2.60 7.13
N MET A 33 8.68 1.70 6.19
CA MET A 33 9.62 1.21 5.20
C MET A 33 9.27 1.75 3.80
N HIS A 34 9.95 2.80 3.37
CA HIS A 34 9.74 3.37 2.02
C HIS A 34 10.17 2.45 0.86
N LYS A 35 10.80 1.31 1.15
CA LYS A 35 11.29 0.38 0.12
C LYS A 35 10.60 -0.98 0.24
N VAL A 36 9.71 -1.26 -0.70
CA VAL A 36 9.09 -2.59 -0.85
C VAL A 36 10.11 -3.57 -1.42
N THR A 37 10.53 -4.57 -0.63
CA THR A 37 11.47 -5.60 -1.11
C THR A 37 10.74 -6.77 -1.77
N SER A 38 11.51 -7.70 -2.34
CA SER A 38 10.97 -8.94 -2.91
C SER A 38 10.23 -9.81 -1.88
N LYS A 39 10.58 -9.70 -0.58
CA LYS A 39 9.88 -10.41 0.50
C LYS A 39 8.47 -9.85 0.68
N GLU A 40 8.32 -8.54 0.80
CA GLU A 40 7.01 -7.90 1.00
C GLU A 40 6.13 -8.06 -0.25
N LYS A 41 6.70 -8.00 -1.46
CA LYS A 41 5.95 -8.33 -2.69
C LYS A 41 5.36 -9.74 -2.68
N LYS A 42 6.10 -10.73 -2.14
CA LYS A 42 5.58 -12.10 -1.99
C LYS A 42 4.45 -12.18 -0.96
N ILE A 43 4.56 -11.45 0.15
CA ILE A 43 3.51 -11.35 1.18
C ILE A 43 2.23 -10.78 0.55
N LEU A 44 2.35 -9.64 -0.13
CA LEU A 44 1.24 -8.99 -0.82
C LEU A 44 0.57 -9.91 -1.84
N LYS A 45 1.37 -10.54 -2.72
CA LYS A 45 0.86 -11.46 -3.74
C LYS A 45 0.06 -12.62 -3.12
N LYS A 46 0.55 -13.21 -2.03
CA LYS A 46 -0.15 -14.30 -1.34
C LYS A 46 -1.44 -13.83 -0.70
N ALA A 47 -1.44 -12.67 -0.05
CA ALA A 47 -2.63 -12.14 0.60
C ALA A 47 -3.74 -11.76 -0.38
N LEU A 48 -3.37 -11.30 -1.58
CA LEU A 48 -4.31 -10.93 -2.65
C LEU A 48 -4.69 -12.09 -3.57
N ASP A 49 -4.19 -13.31 -3.31
CA ASP A 49 -4.52 -14.47 -4.13
C ASP A 49 -6.03 -14.70 -4.17
N GLY A 50 -6.57 -14.89 -5.37
CA GLY A 50 -8.01 -14.97 -5.61
C GLY A 50 -8.72 -13.64 -5.96
N ILE A 51 -8.09 -12.48 -5.78
CA ILE A 51 -8.65 -11.20 -6.24
C ILE A 51 -8.36 -11.03 -7.73
N LYS A 52 -9.41 -11.09 -8.55
CA LYS A 52 -9.32 -10.99 -10.01
C LYS A 52 -9.71 -9.60 -10.50
N GLY A 53 -9.18 -9.21 -11.67
CA GLY A 53 -9.54 -7.98 -12.36
C GLY A 53 -8.84 -6.71 -11.85
N TRP A 54 -8.05 -6.80 -10.78
CA TRP A 54 -7.32 -5.68 -10.19
C TRP A 54 -5.82 -6.01 -10.16
N ASN A 55 -4.99 -5.04 -10.55
CA ASN A 55 -3.55 -5.15 -10.48
C ASN A 55 -3.01 -4.15 -9.45
N PHE A 56 -2.40 -4.67 -8.38
CA PHE A 56 -1.86 -3.89 -7.29
C PHE A 56 -0.35 -3.77 -7.44
N ASN A 57 0.13 -2.55 -7.67
CA ASN A 57 1.55 -2.23 -7.73
C ASN A 57 1.98 -1.53 -6.43
N PRO A 58 2.66 -2.22 -5.50
CA PRO A 58 3.06 -1.63 -4.23
C PRO A 58 4.16 -0.60 -4.42
N ILE A 59 3.99 0.55 -3.77
CA ILE A 59 4.94 1.67 -3.81
C ILE A 59 5.68 1.78 -2.49
N ASP A 60 4.94 1.72 -1.39
CA ASP A 60 5.47 1.85 -0.03
C ASP A 60 4.84 0.77 0.86
N VAL A 61 5.51 0.48 1.98
CA VAL A 61 5.00 -0.46 2.99
C VAL A 61 5.34 0.03 4.39
N VAL A 62 4.38 0.00 5.31
CA VAL A 62 4.62 0.21 6.74
C VAL A 62 4.45 -1.13 7.42
N THR A 63 5.33 -1.45 8.36
CA THR A 63 5.23 -2.70 9.11
C THR A 63 5.68 -2.50 10.55
N ASN A 64 5.14 -3.29 11.48
CA ASN A 64 5.65 -3.36 12.85
C ASN A 64 6.77 -4.38 13.04
N GLY A 65 7.31 -4.96 11.95
CA GLY A 65 8.36 -5.98 11.99
C GLY A 65 7.90 -7.36 12.51
N ILE A 66 6.73 -7.45 13.16
CA ILE A 66 6.22 -8.66 13.81
C ILE A 66 5.22 -9.39 12.90
N GLY A 67 4.37 -8.67 12.16
CA GLY A 67 3.41 -9.33 11.28
C GLY A 67 2.32 -8.46 10.66
N ASP A 68 2.23 -7.18 11.00
CA ASP A 68 1.28 -6.26 10.39
C ASP A 68 1.97 -5.50 9.25
N TYR A 69 1.31 -5.44 8.10
CA TYR A 69 1.80 -4.79 6.88
C TYR A 69 0.71 -3.91 6.28
N TYR A 70 1.03 -2.64 6.07
CA TYR A 70 0.19 -1.68 5.37
C TYR A 70 0.88 -1.29 4.07
N PHE A 71 0.38 -1.79 2.94
CA PHE A 71 0.90 -1.43 1.63
C PHE A 71 0.14 -0.24 1.07
N ILE A 72 0.89 0.69 0.48
CA ILE A 72 0.33 1.71 -0.40
C ILE A 72 0.55 1.26 -1.84
N CYS A 73 -0.52 1.01 -2.57
CA CYS A 73 -0.50 0.48 -3.93
C CYS A 73 -1.12 1.44 -4.94
N LYS A 74 -0.50 1.53 -6.12
CA LYS A 74 -1.21 1.97 -7.33
C LYS A 74 -2.05 0.80 -7.84
N VAL A 75 -3.34 1.02 -8.01
CA VAL A 75 -4.28 0.00 -8.49
C VAL A 75 -4.70 0.32 -9.92
N LYS A 76 -4.60 -0.68 -10.79
CA LYS A 76 -5.10 -0.64 -12.17
C LYS A 76 -6.17 -1.73 -12.34
N THR A 77 -7.38 -1.35 -12.74
CA THR A 77 -8.44 -2.31 -13.05
C THR A 77 -8.32 -2.78 -14.51
N ILE A 78 -8.63 -4.05 -14.76
CA ILE A 78 -8.53 -4.68 -16.09
C ILE A 78 -9.85 -4.51 -16.87
N ILE A 79 -10.97 -4.36 -16.17
CA ILE A 79 -12.31 -4.21 -16.74
C ILE A 79 -12.58 -2.70 -16.92
N GLU A 80 -12.37 -2.23 -18.15
CA GLU A 80 -12.73 -0.94 -18.77
C GLU A 80 -12.47 0.38 -18.01
N ASN A 81 -11.77 1.30 -18.69
CA ASN A 81 -11.75 2.77 -18.52
C ASN A 81 -11.52 3.40 -17.13
N LEU A 82 -11.13 2.66 -16.09
CA LEU A 82 -10.96 3.27 -14.77
C LEU A 82 -9.54 3.79 -14.48
N GLN A 83 -9.52 5.03 -14.00
CA GLN A 83 -8.35 5.83 -13.61
C GLN A 83 -7.43 5.09 -12.63
N MET A 84 -6.12 5.40 -12.66
CA MET A 84 -5.20 4.91 -11.62
C MET A 84 -5.64 5.46 -10.26
N LYS A 85 -5.92 4.56 -9.33
CA LYS A 85 -6.28 4.87 -7.94
C LYS A 85 -5.19 4.44 -6.99
N MET A 86 -5.09 5.12 -5.86
CA MET A 86 -4.22 4.71 -4.75
C MET A 86 -5.05 3.91 -3.75
N ALA A 87 -4.47 2.85 -3.19
CA ALA A 87 -5.13 2.05 -2.18
C ALA A 87 -4.16 1.69 -1.04
N ARG A 88 -4.71 1.69 0.17
CA ARG A 88 -4.17 1.08 1.38
C ARG A 88 -4.56 -0.37 1.39
N ILE A 89 -3.62 -1.25 1.67
CA ILE A 89 -3.90 -2.68 1.82
C ILE A 89 -3.33 -3.11 3.15
N TYR A 90 -4.20 -3.52 4.07
CA TYR A 90 -3.80 -4.05 5.35
C TYR A 90 -3.74 -5.57 5.31
N ILE A 91 -2.57 -6.12 5.64
CA ILE A 91 -2.28 -7.55 5.69
C ILE A 91 -1.71 -7.89 7.06
N LYS A 92 -2.17 -8.99 7.63
CA LYS A 92 -1.62 -9.57 8.86
C LYS A 92 -1.08 -10.96 8.61
N ILE A 93 0.11 -11.25 9.12
CA ILE A 93 0.68 -12.60 9.15
C ILE A 93 0.03 -13.36 10.31
N GLN A 94 -0.60 -14.49 10.00
CA GLN A 94 -1.21 -15.37 11.00
C GLN A 94 -0.17 -16.30 11.65
N LYS A 95 -0.57 -17.01 12.72
CA LYS A 95 0.29 -17.93 13.50
C LYS A 95 0.98 -19.03 12.66
N ASP A 96 0.49 -19.32 11.46
CA ASP A 96 1.03 -20.30 10.52
C ASP A 96 1.89 -19.67 9.40
N ASN A 97 2.35 -18.43 9.60
CA ASN A 97 3.07 -17.63 8.62
C ASN A 97 2.30 -17.38 7.31
N LYS A 98 0.96 -17.50 7.33
CA LYS A 98 0.13 -17.16 6.17
C LYS A 98 -0.29 -15.69 6.21
N PRO A 99 0.03 -14.91 5.17
CA PRO A 99 -0.53 -13.57 4.98
C PRO A 99 -2.04 -13.66 4.79
N ARG A 100 -2.79 -12.83 5.53
CA ARG A 100 -4.22 -12.65 5.34
C ARG A 100 -4.52 -11.19 5.05
N LEU A 101 -5.24 -10.96 3.96
CA LEU A 101 -5.83 -9.67 3.67
C LEU A 101 -6.91 -9.34 4.70
N LEU A 102 -6.83 -8.15 5.29
CA LEU A 102 -7.80 -7.64 6.26
C LEU A 102 -8.65 -6.51 5.67
N SER A 103 -8.04 -5.57 4.95
CA SER A 103 -8.77 -4.51 4.25
C SER A 103 -8.07 -4.02 2.99
N ILE A 104 -8.87 -3.49 2.06
CA ILE A 104 -8.43 -2.66 0.94
C ILE A 104 -9.23 -1.37 1.03
N GLU A 105 -8.54 -0.24 1.12
CA GLU A 105 -9.16 1.07 1.29
C GLU A 105 -8.64 2.01 0.22
N GLU A 106 -9.55 2.63 -0.54
CA GLU A 106 -9.17 3.66 -1.52
C GLU A 106 -8.67 4.90 -0.79
N ILE A 107 -7.54 5.46 -1.25
CA ILE A 107 -6.98 6.70 -0.75
C ILE A 107 -7.00 7.66 -1.94
N ALA A 108 -7.92 8.62 -1.91
CA ALA A 108 -8.15 9.58 -3.01
C ALA A 108 -7.01 10.59 -3.14
#